data_AF-A0A2W4HWK8-F1
#
_entry.id   AF-A0A2W4HWK8-F1
#
_cell.length_a   1.000
_cell.length_b   1.000
_cell.length_c   1.000
_cell.angle_alpha   90.00
_cell.angle_beta   90.00
_cell.angle_gamma   90.00
#
_symmetry.space_group_name_H-M   'P 1'
#
loop_
_entity.id
_entity.type
_entity.pdbx_description
1 polymer ?
#
loop_
_entity_poly.entity_id
_entity_poly.type
_entity_poly.pdbx_seq_one_letter_code
_entity_poly.pdbx_strand_id
1 'polypeptide(L)'
;MSQNVPIKEIDENQPKKDITQNVYYQKIQKSLSIKNNVRQEQQVRQQVPKVEMPDTQDKVHLSAQPKSIFSWKTVNDKGKVNYEINLGDNESFSTSILTSENSLGIIKVLGLKIDLREKMQTYIDSYVKHYVQARSHNLMVAKFAQFNVAIAGQLLSILGMTAEEIKKLQKQAILSAVEENKLLFDENEYNSEMIAIVGGGTKNEIKAQQKVILELRTQFMTQMDRLGYPGHYSERRIKEVQIEQLKKILTAFHEEKNNLDFQLHYVS
;
A
#
# COMPACT_ATOMS: atom_id res chain seq x y z
N MET A 1 -1.01 71.14 -6.09
CA MET A 1 -2.30 70.78 -6.72
C MET A 1 -2.45 69.28 -6.61
N SER A 2 -3.25 68.80 -5.66
CA SER A 2 -3.46 67.38 -5.36
C SER A 2 -4.71 66.92 -6.09
N GLN A 3 -4.61 65.92 -6.96
CA GLN A 3 -5.75 65.37 -7.69
C GLN A 3 -6.34 64.19 -6.90
N ASN A 4 -7.54 64.39 -6.35
CA ASN A 4 -8.39 63.36 -5.78
C ASN A 4 -9.00 62.51 -6.91
N VAL A 5 -8.73 61.21 -6.90
CA VAL A 5 -9.41 60.22 -7.74
C VAL A 5 -10.57 59.64 -6.92
N PRO A 6 -11.83 59.67 -7.41
CA PRO A 6 -12.97 59.15 -6.66
C PRO A 6 -13.02 57.60 -6.71
N ILE A 7 -13.15 57.01 -5.52
CA ILE A 7 -13.40 55.57 -5.31
C ILE A 7 -14.85 55.28 -5.72
N LYS A 8 -15.07 54.34 -6.63
CA LYS A 8 -16.40 53.82 -6.96
C LYS A 8 -16.87 52.91 -5.83
N GLU A 9 -18.00 53.25 -5.22
CA GLU A 9 -18.75 52.39 -4.31
C GLU A 9 -19.19 51.11 -5.04
N ILE A 10 -18.90 49.96 -4.44
CA ILE A 10 -19.37 48.65 -4.90
C ILE A 10 -20.75 48.45 -4.28
N ASP A 11 -21.75 48.37 -5.16
CA ASP A 11 -23.16 48.14 -4.89
C ASP A 11 -23.38 46.82 -4.12
N GLU A 12 -23.90 46.92 -2.89
CA GLU A 12 -24.03 45.82 -1.91
C GLU A 12 -25.32 44.98 -2.10
N ASN A 13 -26.01 45.14 -3.24
CA ASN A 13 -27.32 44.52 -3.49
C ASN A 13 -27.33 43.52 -4.67
N GLN A 14 -26.48 42.49 -4.63
CA GLN A 14 -26.72 41.27 -5.42
C GLN A 14 -27.30 40.15 -4.55
N PRO A 15 -28.38 39.48 -4.98
CA PRO A 15 -29.03 38.43 -4.20
C PRO A 15 -28.06 37.26 -4.01
N LYS A 16 -27.84 36.88 -2.74
CA LYS A 16 -27.06 35.71 -2.34
C LYS A 16 -27.63 34.47 -3.04
N LYS A 17 -26.92 33.96 -4.06
CA LYS A 17 -27.27 32.69 -4.71
C LYS A 17 -27.21 31.59 -3.66
N ASP A 18 -28.34 30.95 -3.40
CA ASP A 18 -28.48 29.84 -2.47
C ASP A 18 -27.46 28.74 -2.79
N ILE A 19 -26.54 28.52 -1.84
CA ILE A 19 -25.40 27.60 -1.93
C ILE A 19 -25.86 26.14 -2.17
N THR A 20 -27.14 25.85 -1.93
CA THR A 20 -27.80 24.56 -2.13
C THR A 20 -27.99 24.16 -3.61
N GLN A 21 -27.91 25.11 -4.54
CA GLN A 21 -28.02 24.81 -5.98
C GLN A 21 -26.65 24.51 -6.65
N ASN A 22 -25.54 24.64 -5.92
CA ASN A 22 -24.22 24.35 -6.48
C ASN A 22 -24.02 22.83 -6.65
N VAL A 23 -23.84 22.40 -7.90
CA VAL A 23 -23.62 21.00 -8.31
C VAL A 23 -22.48 20.32 -7.54
N TYR A 24 -21.47 21.09 -7.14
CA TYR A 24 -20.34 20.60 -6.34
C TYR A 24 -20.77 20.23 -4.90
N TYR A 25 -21.59 21.07 -4.26
CA TYR A 25 -22.10 20.83 -2.91
C TYR A 25 -23.00 19.59 -2.84
N GLN A 26 -23.82 19.36 -3.87
CA GLN A 26 -24.66 18.16 -3.96
C GLN A 26 -23.83 16.87 -4.12
N LYS A 27 -22.70 16.93 -4.83
CA LYS A 27 -21.76 15.79 -4.94
C LYS A 27 -21.11 15.47 -3.59
N ILE A 28 -20.72 16.49 -2.82
CA ILE A 28 -20.14 16.30 -1.48
C ILE A 28 -21.17 15.66 -0.54
N GLN A 29 -22.42 16.15 -0.51
CA GLN A 29 -23.47 15.59 0.33
C GLN A 29 -23.79 14.13 -0.02
N LYS A 30 -23.86 13.79 -1.32
CA LYS A 30 -24.01 12.40 -1.77
C LYS A 30 -22.82 11.50 -1.35
N SER A 31 -21.59 12.02 -1.39
CA SER A 31 -20.42 11.24 -0.96
C SER A 31 -20.40 10.98 0.55
N LEU A 32 -20.91 11.91 1.35
CA LEU A 32 -21.01 11.77 2.81
C LEU A 32 -22.11 10.79 3.22
N SER A 33 -23.26 10.80 2.55
CA SER A 33 -24.34 9.83 2.82
C SER A 33 -23.92 8.40 2.44
N ILE A 34 -23.21 8.22 1.33
CA ILE A 34 -22.65 6.91 0.93
C ILE A 34 -21.63 6.41 1.97
N LYS A 35 -20.72 7.27 2.45
CA LYS A 35 -19.74 6.89 3.49
C LYS A 35 -20.40 6.50 4.82
N ASN A 36 -21.50 7.15 5.19
CA ASN A 36 -22.23 6.84 6.42
C ASN A 36 -23.00 5.51 6.32
N ASN A 37 -23.60 5.21 5.17
CA ASN A 37 -24.25 3.91 4.94
C ASN A 37 -23.26 2.74 4.95
N VAL A 38 -22.08 2.91 4.32
CA VAL A 38 -21.03 1.86 4.33
C VAL A 38 -20.49 1.61 5.75
N ARG A 39 -20.43 2.63 6.61
CA ARG A 39 -20.07 2.45 8.03
C ARG A 39 -21.15 1.72 8.83
N GLN A 40 -22.42 1.98 8.56
CA GLN A 40 -23.51 1.24 9.22
C GLN A 40 -23.57 -0.22 8.77
N GLU A 41 -23.37 -0.52 7.48
CA GLU A 41 -23.31 -1.91 6.99
C GLU A 41 -22.10 -2.70 7.55
N GLN A 42 -20.98 -2.02 7.83
CA GLN A 42 -19.82 -2.64 8.49
C GLN A 42 -20.05 -2.91 9.98
N GLN A 43 -20.87 -2.11 10.67
CA GLN A 43 -21.22 -2.34 12.08
C GLN A 43 -22.27 -3.44 12.25
N VAL A 44 -23.19 -3.61 11.29
CA VAL A 44 -24.19 -4.69 11.32
C VAL A 44 -23.56 -6.07 11.07
N ARG A 45 -22.45 -6.16 10.32
CA ARG A 45 -21.73 -7.44 10.07
C ARG A 45 -20.88 -7.95 11.25
N GLN A 46 -20.78 -7.24 12.37
CA GLN A 46 -20.02 -7.67 13.55
C GLN A 46 -20.87 -8.24 14.70
N GLN A 47 -22.18 -8.40 14.52
CA GLN A 47 -23.03 -9.07 15.51
C GLN A 47 -23.29 -10.52 15.08
N VAL A 48 -22.35 -11.41 15.42
CA VAL A 48 -22.62 -12.87 15.43
C VAL A 48 -23.27 -13.20 16.78
N PRO A 49 -24.42 -13.91 16.81
CA PRO A 49 -25.06 -14.29 18.06
C PRO A 49 -24.17 -15.27 18.85
N LYS A 50 -24.03 -14.99 20.15
CA LYS A 50 -23.33 -15.83 21.12
C LYS A 50 -24.14 -17.12 21.31
N VAL A 51 -23.67 -18.22 20.73
CA VAL A 51 -24.18 -19.57 21.02
C VAL A 51 -23.40 -20.11 22.21
N GLU A 52 -24.08 -20.28 23.34
CA GLU A 52 -23.56 -21.01 24.49
C GLU A 52 -23.57 -22.51 24.16
N MET A 53 -22.41 -23.17 24.26
CA MET A 53 -22.33 -24.63 24.22
C MET A 53 -22.11 -25.18 25.63
N PRO A 54 -22.73 -26.31 25.98
CA PRO A 54 -22.61 -26.93 27.29
C PRO A 54 -21.27 -27.64 27.46
N ASP A 55 -20.78 -27.62 28.71
CA ASP A 55 -19.66 -28.42 29.19
C ASP A 55 -19.95 -29.92 29.08
N THR A 56 -19.10 -30.64 28.35
CA THR A 56 -18.94 -32.08 28.54
C THR A 56 -17.47 -32.43 28.54
N GLN A 57 -16.98 -32.78 29.73
CA GLN A 57 -15.70 -33.44 29.93
C GLN A 57 -15.79 -34.85 29.36
N ASP A 58 -14.90 -35.21 28.45
CA ASP A 58 -14.50 -36.60 28.30
C ASP A 58 -13.05 -36.71 27.82
N LYS A 59 -12.25 -37.42 28.61
CA LYS A 59 -10.85 -37.75 28.35
C LYS A 59 -10.79 -38.88 27.33
N VAL A 60 -10.25 -38.60 26.14
CA VAL A 60 -9.74 -39.66 25.25
C VAL A 60 -8.27 -39.38 24.97
N HIS A 61 -7.42 -40.24 25.51
CA HIS A 61 -6.01 -40.35 25.12
C HIS A 61 -5.93 -40.76 23.64
N LEU A 62 -5.38 -39.90 22.79
CA LEU A 62 -4.84 -40.30 21.49
C LEU A 62 -3.43 -39.73 21.35
N SER A 63 -2.46 -40.61 21.60
CA SER A 63 -1.06 -40.44 21.28
C SER A 63 -0.85 -40.49 19.77
N ALA A 64 -0.74 -39.34 19.11
CA ALA A 64 0.08 -39.10 17.91
C ALA A 64 -0.12 -37.62 17.52
N GLN A 65 0.82 -36.76 17.90
CA GLN A 65 0.86 -35.38 17.40
C GLN A 65 1.22 -35.44 15.91
N PRO A 66 0.40 -34.94 14.98
CA PRO A 66 0.81 -34.83 13.59
C PRO A 66 1.98 -33.84 13.52
N LYS A 67 3.14 -34.30 13.05
CA LYS A 67 4.28 -33.43 12.77
C LYS A 67 3.85 -32.43 11.70
N SER A 68 3.73 -31.16 12.09
CA SER A 68 3.47 -30.05 11.17
C SER A 68 4.56 -29.99 10.09
N ILE A 69 4.12 -29.92 8.83
CA ILE A 69 4.97 -29.67 7.64
C ILE A 69 5.74 -28.34 7.77
N PHE A 70 5.23 -27.44 8.60
CA PHE A 70 5.83 -26.14 8.89
C PHE A 70 6.43 -26.16 10.30
N SER A 71 7.75 -26.14 10.38
CA SER A 71 8.45 -25.87 11.64
C SER A 71 8.95 -24.42 11.63
N TRP A 72 8.43 -23.62 12.56
CA TRP A 72 8.84 -22.24 12.74
C TRP A 72 10.03 -22.23 13.70
N LYS A 73 11.22 -21.86 13.20
CA LYS A 73 12.35 -21.54 14.06
C LYS A 73 12.52 -20.03 14.13
N THR A 74 12.52 -19.53 15.36
CA THR A 74 12.97 -18.17 15.66
C THR A 74 14.49 -18.20 15.73
N VAL A 75 15.16 -17.57 14.77
CA VAL A 75 16.60 -17.30 14.88
C VAL A 75 16.75 -15.89 15.43
N ASN A 76 17.18 -15.80 16.69
CA ASN A 76 17.49 -14.53 17.33
C ASN A 76 18.95 -14.19 17.07
N ASP A 77 19.19 -13.34 16.06
CA ASP A 77 20.47 -12.68 15.88
C ASP A 77 20.29 -11.19 16.19
N LYS A 78 20.93 -10.74 17.28
CA LYS A 78 21.06 -9.32 17.67
C LYS A 78 19.75 -8.51 17.72
N GLY A 79 18.70 -9.07 18.33
CA GLY A 79 17.46 -8.32 18.61
C GLY A 79 16.53 -8.09 17.41
N LYS A 80 16.79 -8.73 16.26
CA LYS A 80 15.87 -8.80 15.12
C LYS A 80 15.35 -10.22 14.97
N VAL A 81 14.03 -10.39 14.96
CA VAL A 81 13.39 -11.68 14.71
C VAL A 81 13.32 -11.90 13.21
N ASN A 82 14.19 -12.76 12.68
CA ASN A 82 14.08 -13.26 11.32
C ASN A 82 13.37 -14.61 11.35
N TYR A 83 12.35 -14.77 10.51
CA TYR A 83 11.65 -16.03 10.30
C TYR A 83 12.12 -16.64 8.99
N GLU A 84 12.95 -17.67 9.07
CA GLU A 84 13.30 -18.51 7.92
C GLU A 84 12.34 -19.70 7.85
N ILE A 85 11.81 -19.95 6.65
CA ILE A 85 11.02 -21.14 6.36
C ILE A 85 12.01 -22.21 5.88
N ASN A 86 12.26 -23.22 6.71
CA ASN A 86 12.85 -24.46 6.22
C ASN A 86 11.73 -25.30 5.62
N LEU A 87 11.76 -25.51 4.29
CA LEU A 87 11.03 -26.62 3.69
C LEU A 87 11.80 -27.88 4.07
N GLY A 88 11.26 -28.66 5.00
CA GLY A 88 11.83 -29.96 5.33
C GLY A 88 11.72 -30.88 4.12
N ASP A 89 12.85 -31.44 3.70
CA ASP A 89 12.88 -32.64 2.87
C ASP A 89 12.23 -33.77 3.66
N ASN A 90 11.01 -34.18 3.28
CA ASN A 90 10.64 -35.59 3.08
C ASN A 90 9.12 -35.81 3.00
N GLU A 91 8.78 -36.66 2.01
CA GLU A 91 7.61 -37.53 1.89
C GLU A 91 6.24 -36.88 1.60
N SER A 92 6.07 -36.56 0.31
CA SER A 92 4.96 -37.02 -0.52
C SER A 92 3.66 -37.40 0.20
N PHE A 93 2.80 -36.40 0.46
CA PHE A 93 1.36 -36.67 0.57
C PHE A 93 0.85 -37.00 -0.84
N SER A 94 0.96 -38.27 -1.21
CA SER A 94 0.58 -38.80 -2.52
C SER A 94 -0.93 -38.76 -2.71
N THR A 95 -1.43 -37.71 -3.36
CA THR A 95 -2.47 -37.92 -4.38
C THR A 95 -1.72 -38.44 -5.59
N SER A 96 -1.99 -39.67 -6.04
CA SER A 96 -1.30 -40.28 -7.18
C SER A 96 -1.50 -39.42 -8.43
N ILE A 97 -0.46 -38.66 -8.78
CA ILE A 97 -0.37 -37.93 -10.03
C ILE A 97 0.00 -38.97 -11.09
N LEU A 98 -0.96 -39.30 -11.96
CA LEU A 98 -0.68 -40.04 -13.18
C LEU A 98 0.21 -39.17 -14.06
N THR A 99 1.50 -39.46 -14.04
CA THR A 99 2.52 -38.93 -14.93
C THR A 99 2.24 -39.41 -16.35
N SER A 100 1.58 -38.55 -17.12
CA SER A 100 1.72 -38.52 -18.58
C SER A 100 2.30 -37.14 -18.92
N GLU A 101 3.35 -37.11 -19.73
CA GLU A 101 4.28 -35.98 -19.93
C GLU A 101 3.64 -34.67 -20.44
N ASN A 102 2.31 -34.61 -20.62
CA ASN A 102 1.55 -33.45 -21.09
C ASN A 102 0.54 -32.87 -20.08
N SER A 103 0.51 -33.33 -18.82
CA SER A 103 -0.52 -32.92 -17.82
C SER A 103 -0.12 -31.77 -16.88
N LEU A 104 1.09 -31.22 -17.00
CA LEU A 104 1.66 -30.19 -16.10
C LEU A 104 0.84 -28.87 -16.00
N GLY A 105 -0.20 -28.68 -16.81
CA GLY A 105 -1.04 -27.47 -16.80
C GLY A 105 -2.47 -27.64 -16.31
N ILE A 106 -2.93 -28.87 -16.02
CA ILE A 106 -4.35 -29.16 -15.78
C ILE A 106 -4.54 -29.75 -14.38
N ILE A 107 -4.82 -28.89 -13.40
CA ILE A 107 -5.34 -29.35 -12.12
C ILE A 107 -6.83 -29.63 -12.30
N LYS A 108 -7.22 -30.90 -12.28
CA LYS A 108 -8.64 -31.29 -12.23
C LYS A 108 -9.16 -31.12 -10.80
N VAL A 109 -9.65 -29.93 -10.48
CA VAL A 109 -10.49 -29.72 -9.29
C VAL A 109 -11.94 -29.86 -9.73
N LEU A 110 -12.69 -30.81 -9.16
CA LEU A 110 -14.13 -31.02 -9.43
C LEU A 110 -14.49 -31.29 -10.91
N GLY A 111 -13.60 -31.92 -11.69
CA GLY A 111 -13.92 -32.37 -13.05
C GLY A 111 -13.85 -31.31 -14.15
N LEU A 112 -13.54 -30.05 -13.82
CA LEU A 112 -13.29 -28.99 -14.80
C LEU A 112 -11.81 -28.94 -15.17
N LYS A 113 -11.51 -28.94 -16.48
CA LYS A 113 -10.16 -28.68 -16.99
C LYS A 113 -9.92 -27.17 -16.90
N ILE A 114 -9.22 -26.73 -15.87
CA ILE A 114 -8.76 -25.33 -15.78
C ILE A 114 -7.41 -25.29 -16.48
N ASP A 115 -7.31 -24.54 -17.58
CA ASP A 115 -6.03 -24.26 -18.20
C ASP A 115 -5.35 -23.13 -17.40
N LEU A 116 -4.41 -23.50 -16.54
CA LEU A 116 -3.76 -22.57 -15.62
C LEU A 116 -2.62 -21.78 -16.29
N ARG A 117 -2.22 -22.18 -17.51
CA ARG A 117 -1.16 -21.50 -18.27
C ARG A 117 -1.57 -20.10 -18.70
N GLU A 118 -2.82 -19.91 -19.10
CA GLU A 118 -3.36 -18.61 -19.50
C GLU A 118 -3.36 -17.60 -18.33
N LYS A 119 -3.53 -18.08 -17.09
CA LYS A 119 -3.55 -17.27 -15.86
C LYS A 119 -2.21 -17.21 -15.14
N MET A 120 -1.16 -17.82 -15.70
CA MET A 120 0.16 -17.87 -15.10
C MET A 120 0.68 -16.45 -14.77
N GLN A 121 0.52 -15.51 -15.71
CA GLN A 121 0.91 -14.13 -15.49
C GLN A 121 0.15 -13.48 -14.33
N THR A 122 -1.16 -13.71 -14.23
CA THR A 122 -1.96 -13.21 -13.09
C THR A 122 -1.46 -13.76 -11.75
N TYR A 123 -1.04 -15.03 -11.72
CA TYR A 123 -0.48 -15.63 -10.51
C TYR A 123 0.90 -15.06 -10.17
N ILE A 124 1.74 -14.78 -11.18
CA ILE A 124 3.04 -14.11 -11.00
C ILE A 124 2.83 -12.70 -10.43
N ASP A 125 1.92 -11.92 -11.00
CA ASP A 125 1.64 -10.55 -10.55
C ASP A 125 1.07 -10.55 -9.11
N SER A 126 0.16 -11.47 -8.83
CA SER A 126 -0.40 -11.68 -7.48
C SER A 126 0.68 -12.09 -6.47
N TYR A 127 1.58 -13.00 -6.88
CA TYR A 127 2.72 -13.43 -6.08
C TYR A 127 3.65 -12.26 -5.74
N VAL A 128 4.06 -11.49 -6.73
CA VAL A 128 4.90 -10.30 -6.56
C VAL A 128 4.26 -9.30 -5.61
N LYS A 129 2.97 -9.01 -5.82
CA LYS A 129 2.21 -8.09 -4.97
C LYS A 129 2.17 -8.55 -3.52
N HIS A 130 1.81 -9.81 -3.28
CA HIS A 130 1.75 -10.37 -1.92
C HIS A 130 3.14 -10.48 -1.30
N TYR A 131 4.19 -10.70 -2.09
CA TYR A 131 5.57 -10.75 -1.60
C TYR A 131 6.03 -9.39 -1.05
N VAL A 132 5.68 -8.29 -1.72
CA VAL A 132 5.93 -6.93 -1.21
C VAL A 132 5.09 -6.66 0.04
N GLN A 133 3.78 -7.01 0.01
CA GLN A 133 2.87 -6.81 1.15
C GLN A 133 3.25 -7.61 2.39
N ALA A 134 3.88 -8.78 2.23
CA ALA A 134 4.40 -9.60 3.32
C ALA A 134 5.46 -8.88 4.16
N ARG A 135 6.05 -7.81 3.62
CA ARG A 135 7.03 -6.93 4.29
C ARG A 135 6.42 -5.61 4.75
N SER A 136 5.11 -5.43 4.63
CA SER A 136 4.42 -4.21 5.07
C SER A 136 4.58 -3.97 6.57
N HIS A 137 4.38 -2.71 6.99
CA HIS A 137 4.50 -2.31 8.40
C HIS A 137 3.39 -2.89 9.30
N ASN A 138 2.22 -3.16 8.72
CA ASN A 138 1.04 -3.72 9.40
C ASN A 138 1.15 -5.25 9.55
N LEU A 139 1.14 -5.74 10.80
CA LEU A 139 1.32 -7.16 11.12
C LEU A 139 0.27 -8.07 10.47
N MET A 140 -1.02 -7.69 10.52
CA MET A 140 -2.10 -8.53 9.99
C MET A 140 -2.02 -8.62 8.47
N VAL A 141 -1.74 -7.49 7.81
CA VAL A 141 -1.52 -7.44 6.36
C VAL A 141 -0.30 -8.28 5.99
N ALA A 142 0.80 -8.15 6.73
CA ALA A 142 2.01 -8.93 6.49
C ALA A 142 1.75 -10.45 6.65
N LYS A 143 1.05 -10.88 7.70
CA LYS A 143 0.75 -12.30 7.94
C LYS A 143 -0.19 -12.89 6.89
N PHE A 144 -1.24 -12.16 6.53
CA PHE A 144 -2.15 -12.58 5.47
C PHE A 144 -1.44 -12.65 4.10
N ALA A 145 -0.58 -11.68 3.81
CA ALA A 145 0.19 -11.68 2.58
C ALA A 145 1.22 -12.82 2.55
N GLN A 146 1.89 -13.14 3.68
CA GLN A 146 2.78 -14.30 3.78
C GLN A 146 2.05 -15.61 3.44
N PHE A 147 0.82 -15.77 3.95
CA PHE A 147 -0.02 -16.92 3.61
C PHE A 147 -0.34 -16.98 2.11
N ASN A 148 -0.71 -15.86 1.50
CA ASN A 148 -1.00 -15.81 0.06
C ASN A 148 0.25 -16.04 -0.80
N VAL A 149 1.43 -15.59 -0.37
CA VAL A 149 2.71 -15.89 -1.03
C VAL A 149 2.98 -17.39 -1.01
N ALA A 150 2.69 -18.08 0.09
CA ALA A 150 2.88 -19.52 0.17
C ALA A 150 1.95 -20.27 -0.79
N ILE A 151 0.66 -19.90 -0.84
CA ILE A 151 -0.30 -20.50 -1.79
C ILE A 151 0.11 -20.22 -3.23
N ALA A 152 0.38 -18.96 -3.55
CA ALA A 152 0.75 -18.56 -4.91
C ALA A 152 2.08 -19.19 -5.32
N GLY A 153 3.06 -19.29 -4.42
CA GLY A 153 4.33 -19.97 -4.67
C GLY A 153 4.16 -21.46 -4.95
N GLN A 154 3.29 -22.14 -4.20
CA GLN A 154 2.97 -23.55 -4.46
C GLN A 154 2.29 -23.74 -5.82
N LEU A 155 1.35 -22.85 -6.17
CA LEU A 155 0.69 -22.89 -7.49
C LEU A 155 1.69 -22.66 -8.62
N LEU A 156 2.58 -21.67 -8.50
CA LEU A 156 3.63 -21.41 -9.50
C LEU A 156 4.60 -22.61 -9.64
N SER A 157 4.94 -23.27 -8.53
CA SER A 157 5.77 -24.48 -8.56
C SER A 157 5.06 -25.64 -9.28
N ILE A 158 3.76 -25.83 -9.06
CA ILE A 158 2.95 -26.85 -9.77
C ILE A 158 2.89 -26.53 -11.28
N LEU A 159 2.85 -25.25 -11.65
CA LEU A 159 2.85 -24.79 -13.03
C LEU A 159 4.22 -24.89 -13.72
N GLY A 160 5.24 -25.39 -13.03
CA GLY A 160 6.55 -25.67 -13.59
C GLY A 160 7.53 -24.49 -13.53
N MET A 161 7.23 -23.43 -12.76
CA MET A 161 8.25 -22.41 -12.48
C MET A 161 9.37 -22.99 -11.64
N THR A 162 10.60 -22.72 -12.06
CA THR A 162 11.78 -23.15 -11.31
C THR A 162 11.98 -22.29 -10.06
N ALA A 163 12.65 -22.85 -9.05
CA ALA A 163 13.01 -22.11 -7.85
C ALA A 163 13.89 -20.88 -8.15
N GLU A 164 14.65 -20.91 -9.24
CA GLU A 164 15.50 -19.80 -9.69
C GLU A 164 14.69 -18.63 -10.24
N GLU A 165 13.65 -18.90 -11.03
CA GLU A 165 12.75 -17.87 -11.55
C GLU A 165 11.97 -17.20 -10.43
N ILE A 166 11.50 -17.97 -9.45
CA ILE A 166 10.83 -17.42 -8.26
C ILE A 166 11.79 -16.51 -7.49
N LYS A 167 13.06 -16.92 -7.29
CA LYS A 167 14.07 -16.05 -6.65
C LYS A 167 14.33 -14.78 -7.46
N LYS A 168 14.35 -14.85 -8.79
CA LYS A 168 14.51 -13.69 -9.66
C LYS A 168 13.32 -12.72 -9.52
N LEU A 169 12.10 -13.24 -9.51
CA LEU A 169 10.88 -12.45 -9.26
C LEU A 169 10.90 -11.78 -7.90
N GLN A 170 11.31 -12.48 -6.85
CA GLN A 170 11.44 -11.90 -5.51
C GLN A 170 12.45 -10.74 -5.47
N LYS A 171 13.62 -10.92 -6.10
CA LYS A 171 14.63 -9.86 -6.19
C LYS A 171 14.09 -8.65 -6.95
N GLN A 172 13.46 -8.87 -8.10
CA GLN A 172 12.85 -7.80 -8.89
C GLN A 172 11.73 -7.09 -8.12
N ALA A 173 10.90 -7.82 -7.39
CA ALA A 173 9.85 -7.26 -6.55
C ALA A 173 10.41 -6.35 -5.45
N ILE A 174 11.51 -6.75 -4.80
CA ILE A 174 12.18 -5.93 -3.78
C ILE A 174 12.77 -4.67 -4.42
N LEU A 175 13.48 -4.81 -5.55
CA LEU A 175 14.09 -3.66 -6.23
C LEU A 175 13.02 -2.63 -6.65
N SER A 176 11.94 -3.11 -7.27
CA SER A 176 10.80 -2.26 -7.65
C SER A 176 10.18 -1.57 -6.43
N ALA A 177 9.94 -2.32 -5.33
CA ALA A 177 9.38 -1.75 -4.11
C ALA A 177 10.31 -0.71 -3.44
N VAL A 178 11.63 -0.88 -3.56
CA VAL A 178 12.62 0.09 -3.07
C VAL A 178 12.59 1.37 -3.91
N GLU A 179 12.51 1.25 -5.23
CA GLU A 179 12.40 2.39 -6.14
C GLU A 179 11.10 3.15 -5.93
N GLU A 180 9.98 2.44 -5.84
CA GLU A 180 8.67 3.03 -5.54
C GLU A 180 8.68 3.74 -4.17
N ASN A 181 9.26 3.12 -3.14
CA ASN A 181 9.37 3.75 -1.82
C ASN A 181 10.20 5.03 -1.86
N LYS A 182 11.31 5.06 -2.62
CA LYS A 182 12.14 6.27 -2.80
C LYS A 182 11.35 7.38 -3.48
N LEU A 183 10.64 7.05 -4.56
CA LEU A 183 9.83 8.01 -5.29
C LEU A 183 8.73 8.60 -4.40
N LEU A 184 7.98 7.76 -3.69
CA LEU A 184 6.94 8.21 -2.78
C LEU A 184 7.49 9.01 -1.59
N PHE A 185 8.69 8.66 -1.11
CA PHE A 185 9.38 9.43 -0.08
C PHE A 185 9.76 10.83 -0.59
N ASP A 186 10.34 10.91 -1.79
CA ASP A 186 10.72 12.17 -2.44
C ASP A 186 9.51 13.07 -2.69
N GLU A 187 8.39 12.51 -3.13
CA GLU A 187 7.11 13.22 -3.29
C GLU A 187 6.56 13.72 -1.94
N ASN A 188 6.66 12.90 -0.89
CA ASN A 188 6.24 13.29 0.44
C ASN A 188 7.09 14.45 0.99
N GLU A 189 8.41 14.43 0.76
CA GLU A 189 9.29 15.55 1.11
C GLU A 189 8.98 16.79 0.27
N TYR A 190 8.74 16.64 -1.04
CA TYR A 190 8.32 17.76 -1.88
C TYR A 190 7.05 18.44 -1.35
N ASN A 191 6.04 17.64 -0.99
CA ASN A 191 4.80 18.14 -0.40
C ASN A 191 5.04 18.81 0.96
N SER A 192 5.96 18.27 1.77
CA SER A 192 6.37 18.87 3.05
C SER A 192 6.93 20.28 2.85
N GLU A 193 7.88 20.42 1.92
CA GLU A 193 8.54 21.70 1.64
C GLU A 193 7.58 22.68 0.96
N MET A 194 6.71 22.21 0.06
CA MET A 194 5.71 23.06 -0.59
C MET A 194 4.71 23.65 0.40
N ILE A 195 4.20 22.84 1.35
CA ILE A 195 3.31 23.33 2.41
C ILE A 195 4.01 24.36 3.29
N ALA A 196 5.32 24.17 3.55
CA ALA A 196 6.10 25.11 4.34
C ALA A 196 6.30 26.46 3.62
N ILE A 197 6.46 26.47 2.29
CA ILE A 197 6.69 27.68 1.51
C ILE A 197 5.39 28.42 1.17
N VAL A 198 4.43 27.71 0.54
CA VAL A 198 3.24 28.35 -0.04
C VAL A 198 2.17 28.63 1.01
N GLY A 199 2.01 27.75 2.01
CA GLY A 199 1.08 27.95 3.12
C GLY A 199 -0.34 28.34 2.70
N GLY A 200 -1.18 27.38 2.31
CA GLY A 200 -2.50 27.64 1.71
C GLY A 200 -3.73 27.48 2.62
N GLY A 201 -3.57 27.41 3.95
CA GLY A 201 -4.68 27.07 4.85
C GLY A 201 -4.58 27.72 6.23
N THR A 202 -5.58 27.45 7.07
CA THR A 202 -5.55 27.88 8.47
C THR A 202 -4.43 27.18 9.23
N LYS A 203 -3.93 27.81 10.31
CA LYS A 203 -2.86 27.25 11.15
C LYS A 203 -3.15 25.81 11.63
N ASN A 204 -4.42 25.47 11.86
CA ASN A 204 -4.82 24.13 12.30
C ASN A 204 -4.76 23.11 11.15
N GLU A 205 -5.15 23.50 9.94
CA GLU A 205 -5.07 22.64 8.76
C GLU A 205 -3.61 22.34 8.38
N ILE A 206 -2.74 23.36 8.40
CA ILE A 206 -1.30 23.17 8.12
C ILE A 206 -0.69 22.18 9.12
N LYS A 207 -1.01 22.32 10.42
CA LYS A 207 -0.54 21.37 11.44
C LYS A 207 -1.06 19.94 11.21
N ALA A 208 -2.32 19.80 10.82
CA ALA A 208 -2.90 18.49 10.53
C ALA A 208 -2.21 17.83 9.31
N GLN A 209 -1.96 18.61 8.25
CA GLN A 209 -1.25 18.14 7.06
C GLN A 209 0.20 17.75 7.38
N GLN A 210 0.92 18.58 8.13
CA GLN A 210 2.29 18.27 8.57
C GLN A 210 2.34 16.97 9.39
N LYS A 211 1.35 16.73 10.26
CA LYS A 211 1.27 15.48 11.02
C LYS A 211 1.14 14.25 10.11
N VAL A 212 0.30 14.34 9.07
CA VAL A 212 0.13 13.26 8.09
C VAL A 212 1.44 13.00 7.33
N ILE A 213 2.14 14.06 6.90
CA ILE A 213 3.41 13.95 6.17
C ILE A 213 4.51 13.32 7.03
N LEU A 214 4.60 13.70 8.31
CA LEU A 214 5.56 13.11 9.25
C LEU A 214 5.27 11.62 9.53
N GLU A 215 3.99 11.27 9.61
CA GLU A 215 3.56 9.88 9.75
C GLU A 215 3.94 9.07 8.50
N LEU A 216 3.67 9.59 7.30
CA LEU A 216 4.05 8.95 6.03
C LEU A 216 5.57 8.78 5.92
N ARG A 217 6.36 9.80 6.29
CA ARG A 217 7.82 9.71 6.36
C ARG A 217 8.26 8.52 7.22
N THR A 218 7.70 8.40 8.42
CA THR A 218 8.00 7.30 9.35
C THR A 218 7.63 5.94 8.78
N GLN A 219 6.50 5.86 8.07
CA GLN A 219 6.06 4.64 7.39
C GLN A 219 7.00 4.25 6.25
N PHE A 220 7.45 5.19 5.42
CA PHE A 220 8.40 4.91 4.34
C PHE A 220 9.76 4.45 4.88
N MET A 221 10.25 5.08 5.96
CA MET A 221 11.46 4.63 6.65
C MET A 221 11.33 3.19 7.16
N THR A 222 10.23 2.90 7.84
CA THR A 222 9.95 1.54 8.35
C THR A 222 9.83 0.52 7.23
N GLN A 223 9.22 0.88 6.10
CA GLN A 223 9.10 0.02 4.93
C GLN A 223 10.47 -0.27 4.31
N MET A 224 11.32 0.74 4.15
CA MET A 224 12.67 0.59 3.59
C MET A 224 13.55 -0.32 4.46
N ASP A 225 13.44 -0.19 5.79
CA ASP A 225 14.10 -1.08 6.73
C ASP A 225 13.63 -2.54 6.54
N ARG A 226 12.32 -2.78 6.34
CA ARG A 226 11.75 -4.12 6.09
C ARG A 226 12.07 -4.67 4.70
N LEU A 227 12.36 -3.81 3.72
CA LEU A 227 12.83 -4.20 2.40
C LEU A 227 14.30 -4.65 2.40
N GLY A 228 15.03 -4.41 3.49
CA GLY A 228 16.42 -4.85 3.67
C GLY A 228 17.45 -3.73 3.58
N TYR A 229 17.02 -2.46 3.62
CA TYR A 229 17.89 -1.29 3.55
C TYR A 229 17.81 -0.48 4.85
N PRO A 230 18.26 -1.05 5.98
CA PRO A 230 18.14 -0.40 7.28
C PRO A 230 18.94 0.90 7.32
N GLY A 231 18.32 1.98 7.79
CA GLY A 231 18.99 3.27 7.95
C GLY A 231 19.32 3.99 6.63
N HIS A 232 18.70 3.56 5.51
CA HIS A 232 18.84 4.24 4.21
C HIS A 232 18.51 5.73 4.31
N TYR A 233 17.43 6.06 5.03
CA TYR A 233 17.01 7.42 5.31
C TYR A 233 17.64 7.95 6.60
N SER A 234 18.96 8.12 6.60
CA SER A 234 19.65 8.86 7.68
C SER A 234 19.20 10.32 7.71
N GLU A 235 19.32 11.01 8.85
CA GLU A 235 18.98 12.44 8.95
C GLU A 235 19.68 13.29 7.89
N ARG A 236 20.96 12.99 7.62
CA ARG A 236 21.73 13.62 6.54
C ARG A 236 21.07 13.39 5.18
N ARG A 237 20.69 12.15 4.86
CA ARG A 237 20.05 11.81 3.59
C ARG A 237 18.71 12.52 3.43
N ILE A 238 17.92 12.60 4.51
CA ILE A 238 16.66 13.35 4.50
C ILE A 238 16.92 14.81 4.16
N LYS A 239 17.95 15.44 4.75
CA LYS A 239 18.33 16.82 4.42
C LYS A 239 18.78 17.00 2.97
N GLU A 240 19.53 16.04 2.43
CA GLU A 240 19.92 16.04 1.00
C GLU A 240 18.69 16.02 0.10
N VAL A 241 17.74 15.12 0.36
CA VAL A 241 16.47 15.04 -0.38
C VAL A 241 15.69 16.35 -0.28
N GLN A 242 15.59 16.94 0.92
CA GLN A 242 14.91 18.23 1.11
C GLN A 242 15.55 19.34 0.28
N ILE A 243 16.87 19.44 0.24
CA ILE A 243 17.60 20.41 -0.58
C ILE A 243 17.30 20.19 -2.07
N GLU A 244 17.27 18.93 -2.53
CA GLU A 244 16.92 18.59 -3.91
C GLU A 244 15.48 19.00 -4.25
N GLN A 245 14.52 18.74 -3.36
CA GLN A 245 13.12 19.15 -3.58
C GLN A 245 12.98 20.68 -3.58
N LEU A 246 13.64 21.39 -2.67
CA LEU A 246 13.64 22.86 -2.65
C LEU A 246 14.18 23.46 -3.96
N LYS A 247 15.22 22.86 -4.55
CA LYS A 247 15.73 23.26 -5.87
C LYS A 247 14.69 23.04 -6.96
N LYS A 248 13.99 21.90 -6.96
CA LYS A 248 12.90 21.62 -7.93
C LYS A 248 11.76 22.63 -7.79
N ILE A 249 11.33 22.91 -6.56
CA ILE A 249 10.30 23.92 -6.26
C ILE A 249 10.73 25.30 -6.77
N LEU A 250 11.98 25.69 -6.52
CA LEU A 250 12.53 26.96 -6.99
C LEU A 250 12.49 27.06 -8.52
N THR A 251 12.91 26.01 -9.23
CA THR A 251 12.85 25.96 -10.69
C THR A 251 11.42 26.07 -11.19
N ALA A 252 10.48 25.33 -10.58
CA ALA A 252 9.06 25.39 -10.94
C ALA A 252 8.48 26.80 -10.78
N PHE A 253 8.84 27.53 -9.72
CA PHE A 253 8.41 28.92 -9.56
C PHE A 253 9.02 29.88 -10.59
N HIS A 254 10.27 29.65 -11.03
CA HIS A 254 10.86 30.44 -12.11
C HIS A 254 10.15 30.18 -13.45
N GLU A 255 9.82 28.92 -13.73
CA GLU A 255 9.05 28.55 -14.93
C GLU A 255 7.64 29.16 -14.89
N GLU A 256 6.96 29.08 -13.74
CA GLU A 256 5.64 29.70 -13.54
C GLU A 256 5.70 31.21 -13.73
N LYS A 257 6.71 31.87 -13.16
CA LYS A 257 6.92 33.32 -13.36
C LYS A 257 7.09 33.66 -14.85
N ASN A 258 7.96 32.95 -15.56
CA ASN A 258 8.20 33.20 -16.99
C ASN A 258 6.92 32.98 -17.81
N ASN A 259 6.13 31.96 -17.47
CA ASN A 259 4.84 31.69 -18.12
C ASN A 259 3.82 32.81 -17.86
N LEU A 260 3.75 33.32 -16.63
CA LEU A 260 2.87 34.44 -16.28
C LEU A 260 3.29 35.73 -16.98
N ASP A 261 4.60 36.02 -17.03
CA ASP A 261 5.15 37.18 -17.76
C ASP A 261 4.82 37.08 -19.26
N PHE A 262 4.92 35.89 -19.85
CA PHE A 262 4.54 35.66 -21.24
C PHE A 262 3.04 35.92 -21.47
N GLN A 263 2.18 35.39 -20.60
CA GLN A 263 0.72 35.61 -20.70
C GLN A 263 0.38 37.10 -20.59
N LEU A 264 1.02 37.82 -19.66
CA LEU A 264 0.82 39.25 -19.46
C LEU A 264 1.21 40.07 -20.69
N HIS A 265 2.31 39.71 -21.36
CA HIS A 265 2.88 40.52 -22.45
C HIS A 265 2.41 40.13 -23.86
N TYR A 266 1.95 38.90 -24.07
CA TYR A 266 1.68 38.38 -25.42
C TYR A 266 0.29 37.76 -25.63
N VAL A 267 -0.47 37.49 -24.56
CA VAL A 267 -1.82 36.90 -24.64
C VAL A 267 -2.91 37.89 -24.22
N SER A 268 -2.55 38.91 -23.45
CA SER A 268 -3.35 40.13 -23.20
C SER A 268 -3.34 41.08 -24.38
#